data_AF-A0A246RXD7-F1
#
_entry.id   AF-A0A246RXD7-F1
#
_cell.length_a   1.000
_cell.length_b   1.000
_cell.length_c   1.000
_cell.angle_alpha   90.00
_cell.angle_beta   90.00
_cell.angle_gamma   90.00
#
_symmetry.space_group_name_H-M   'P 1'
#
loop_
_entity.id
_entity.type
_entity.pdbx_description
1 polymer ?
#
loop_
_entity_poly.entity_id
_entity_poly.type
_entity_poly.pdbx_seq_one_letter_code
_entity_poly.pdbx_strand_id
1 'polypeptide(L)'
;VRRILIIADETALPAAAGILETLDDLPLKPRVEALFEVPRSDDVQPLPQAAKLHWLARDAEHGCQHGELLMRAVRDIDLHKEIQALGGVPTAATSNDESDDEDGPLWEPATLDDSAPFYAWIAAETKVAMKLRRYLVNECGLPKQYVTSMGYWRQGKANG
;
A
#
# COMPACT_ATOMS: atom_id res chain seq x y z
N VAL A 1 -16.66 1.93 0.56
CA VAL A 1 -15.43 2.49 -0.07
C VAL A 1 -15.58 2.70 -1.57
N ARG A 2 -15.07 3.81 -2.15
CA ARG A 2 -15.10 4.07 -3.60
C ARG A 2 -13.83 3.63 -4.34
N ARG A 3 -12.65 3.80 -3.72
CA ARG A 3 -11.37 3.33 -4.26
C ARG A 3 -10.52 2.62 -3.20
N ILE A 4 -9.86 1.55 -3.62
CA ILE A 4 -8.93 0.78 -2.81
C ILE A 4 -7.58 0.73 -3.53
N LEU A 5 -6.51 1.09 -2.82
CA LEU A 5 -5.12 0.95 -3.26
C LEU A 5 -4.45 -0.18 -2.47
N ILE A 6 -3.99 -1.22 -3.16
CA ILE A 6 -3.26 -2.34 -2.57
C ILE A 6 -1.80 -2.20 -2.97
N ILE A 7 -0.89 -2.22 -2.01
CA ILE A 7 0.56 -2.13 -2.23
C ILE A 7 1.20 -3.32 -1.55
N ALA A 8 1.80 -4.22 -2.34
CA ALA A 8 2.41 -5.43 -1.81
C ALA A 8 3.75 -5.76 -2.46
N ASP A 9 4.64 -6.40 -1.71
CA ASP A 9 5.79 -7.11 -2.29
C ASP A 9 5.50 -8.61 -2.49
N GLU A 10 6.48 -9.36 -2.99
CA GLU A 10 6.31 -10.77 -3.32
C GLU A 10 5.88 -11.63 -2.12
N THR A 11 6.23 -11.21 -0.91
CA THR A 11 5.94 -11.96 0.31
C THR A 11 4.49 -11.83 0.74
N ALA A 12 3.84 -10.72 0.36
CA ALA A 12 2.46 -10.41 0.68
C ALA A 12 1.47 -10.71 -0.46
N LEU A 13 1.96 -11.16 -1.62
CA LEU A 13 1.11 -11.53 -2.77
C LEU A 13 -0.02 -12.50 -2.44
N PRO A 14 0.18 -13.59 -1.67
CA PRO A 14 -0.92 -14.51 -1.34
C PRO A 14 -2.04 -13.83 -0.54
N ALA A 15 -1.68 -12.94 0.40
CA ALA A 15 -2.66 -12.18 1.17
C ALA A 15 -3.39 -11.15 0.30
N ALA A 16 -2.66 -10.46 -0.57
CA ALA A 16 -3.23 -9.49 -1.50
C ALA A 16 -4.22 -10.16 -2.49
N ALA A 17 -3.89 -11.37 -2.97
CA ALA A 17 -4.77 -12.16 -3.84
C ALA A 17 -6.12 -12.46 -3.16
N GLY A 18 -6.10 -12.93 -1.92
CA GLY A 18 -7.34 -13.22 -1.16
C GLY A 18 -8.19 -11.96 -0.90
N ILE A 19 -7.56 -10.80 -0.69
CA ILE A 19 -8.27 -9.52 -0.61
C ILE A 19 -8.92 -9.20 -1.95
N LEU A 20 -8.20 -9.31 -3.07
CA LEU A 20 -8.75 -9.04 -4.40
C LEU A 20 -9.94 -9.94 -4.74
N GLU A 21 -9.88 -11.23 -4.40
CA GLU A 21 -11.00 -12.16 -4.57
C GLU A 21 -12.22 -11.72 -3.76
N THR A 22 -12.02 -11.40 -2.46
CA THR A 22 -13.10 -10.92 -1.59
C THR A 22 -13.74 -9.63 -2.12
N LEU A 23 -12.95 -8.72 -2.69
CA LEU A 23 -13.44 -7.47 -3.27
C LEU A 23 -14.22 -7.68 -4.57
N ASP A 24 -13.91 -8.72 -5.35
CA ASP A 24 -14.61 -9.03 -6.59
C ASP A 24 -16.02 -9.60 -6.34
N ASP A 25 -16.20 -10.31 -5.23
CA ASP A 25 -17.48 -10.86 -4.77
C ASP A 25 -18.44 -9.80 -4.19
N LEU A 26 -17.96 -8.57 -3.98
CA LEU A 26 -18.81 -7.50 -3.44
C LEU A 26 -19.89 -7.05 -4.45
N PRO A 27 -21.14 -6.84 -4.01
CA PRO A 27 -22.22 -6.39 -4.87
C PRO A 27 -21.97 -4.98 -5.46
N LEU A 28 -21.25 -4.14 -4.73
CA LEU A 28 -20.75 -2.85 -5.17
C LEU A 28 -19.24 -2.96 -5.37
N LYS A 29 -18.82 -3.18 -6.62
CA LYS A 29 -17.39 -3.32 -6.96
C LYS A 29 -16.66 -1.98 -6.75
N PRO A 30 -15.73 -1.88 -5.78
CA PRO A 30 -14.92 -0.68 -5.62
C PRO A 30 -13.93 -0.58 -6.79
N ARG A 31 -13.41 0.63 -7.04
CA ARG A 31 -12.26 0.78 -7.95
C ARG A 31 -11.01 0.30 -7.23
N VAL A 32 -10.46 -0.84 -7.67
CA VAL A 32 -9.24 -1.39 -7.06
C VAL A 32 -8.05 -1.13 -7.98
N GLU A 33 -6.98 -0.58 -7.43
CA GLU A 33 -5.68 -0.49 -8.07
C GLU A 33 -4.65 -1.18 -7.17
N ALA A 34 -3.85 -2.06 -7.75
CA ALA A 34 -2.87 -2.84 -7.01
C ALA A 34 -1.47 -2.65 -7.59
N LEU A 35 -0.51 -2.36 -6.73
CA LEU A 35 0.91 -2.25 -7.02
C LEU A 35 1.63 -3.43 -6.38
N PHE A 36 2.22 -4.28 -7.22
CA PHE A 36 2.88 -5.50 -6.79
C PHE A 36 4.34 -5.48 -7.21
N GLU A 37 5.24 -5.49 -6.25
CA GLU A 37 6.66 -5.64 -6.50
C GLU A 37 7.07 -7.11 -6.44
N VAL A 38 7.83 -7.54 -7.44
CA VAL A 38 8.35 -8.91 -7.53
C VAL A 38 9.84 -8.91 -7.87
N PRO A 39 10.61 -9.95 -7.46
CA PRO A 39 12.02 -10.04 -7.80
C PRO A 39 12.25 -10.05 -9.31
N ARG A 40 11.45 -10.84 -10.05
CA ARG A 40 11.60 -11.02 -11.48
C ARG A 40 10.28 -10.89 -12.23
N SER A 41 10.40 -10.57 -13.52
CA SER A 41 9.24 -10.49 -14.42
C SER A 41 8.52 -11.84 -14.57
N ASP A 42 9.24 -12.96 -14.37
CA ASP A 42 8.66 -14.31 -14.36
C ASP A 42 7.87 -14.65 -13.09
N ASP A 43 8.02 -13.87 -12.01
CA ASP A 43 7.30 -14.08 -10.74
C ASP A 43 5.89 -13.45 -10.74
N VAL A 44 5.49 -12.85 -11.87
CA VAL A 44 4.15 -12.27 -12.06
C VAL A 44 3.10 -13.37 -12.03
N GLN A 45 2.07 -13.17 -11.20
CA GLN A 45 1.00 -14.15 -11.02
C GLN A 45 -0.28 -13.73 -11.75
N PRO A 46 -1.05 -14.69 -12.30
CA PRO A 46 -2.38 -14.41 -12.82
C PRO A 46 -3.33 -14.12 -11.66
N LEU A 47 -3.68 -12.85 -11.46
CA LEU A 47 -4.65 -12.40 -10.45
C LEU A 47 -5.93 -11.88 -11.12
N PRO A 48 -7.06 -11.82 -10.38
CA PRO A 48 -8.35 -11.39 -10.92
C PRO A 48 -8.28 -10.02 -11.64
N GLN A 49 -8.86 -9.93 -12.84
CA GLN A 49 -8.85 -8.71 -13.68
C GLN A 49 -9.77 -7.58 -13.19
N ALA A 50 -10.51 -7.79 -12.11
CA ALA A 50 -11.41 -6.78 -11.55
C ALA A 50 -10.67 -5.56 -10.97
N ALA A 51 -9.37 -5.70 -10.71
CA ALA A 51 -8.48 -4.64 -10.30
C ALA A 51 -7.53 -4.21 -11.42
N LYS A 52 -7.13 -2.94 -11.40
CA LYS A 52 -6.03 -2.44 -12.23
C LYS A 52 -4.71 -2.87 -11.59
N LEU A 53 -4.06 -3.89 -12.15
CA LEU A 53 -2.83 -4.47 -11.62
C LEU A 53 -1.60 -3.83 -12.26
N HIS A 54 -0.64 -3.44 -11.43
CA HIS A 54 0.67 -2.95 -11.82
C HIS A 54 1.74 -3.87 -11.23
N TRP A 55 2.42 -4.61 -12.10
CA TRP A 55 3.54 -5.46 -11.72
C TRP A 55 4.85 -4.71 -11.91
N LEU A 56 5.65 -4.67 -10.85
CA LEU A 56 6.90 -3.94 -10.74
C LEU A 56 8.02 -4.94 -10.51
N ALA A 57 8.62 -5.41 -11.61
CA ALA A 57 9.70 -6.38 -11.54
C ALA A 57 11.03 -5.71 -11.27
N ARG A 58 11.72 -6.08 -10.18
CA ARG A 58 13.01 -5.50 -9.80
C ARG A 58 14.14 -5.85 -10.76
N ASP A 59 14.00 -6.93 -11.55
CA ASP A 59 14.99 -7.32 -12.57
C ASP A 59 14.93 -6.50 -13.86
N ALA A 60 13.87 -5.70 -14.05
CA ALA A 60 13.72 -4.83 -15.22
C ALA A 60 14.76 -3.68 -15.21
N GLU A 61 15.24 -3.28 -14.03
CA GLU A 61 16.20 -2.20 -13.84
C GLU A 61 17.38 -2.68 -12.96
N HIS A 62 18.62 -2.38 -13.37
CA HIS A 62 19.79 -2.85 -12.64
C HIS A 62 19.95 -2.09 -11.31
N GLY A 63 20.04 -2.84 -10.21
CA GLY A 63 20.35 -2.29 -8.89
C GLY A 63 19.16 -1.75 -8.10
N CYS A 64 17.93 -2.01 -8.55
CA CYS A 64 16.72 -1.63 -7.79
C CYS A 64 16.69 -2.26 -6.40
N GLN A 65 16.50 -1.41 -5.39
CA GLN A 65 16.32 -1.86 -4.01
C GLN A 65 14.88 -2.30 -3.77
N HIS A 66 14.64 -3.10 -2.72
CA HIS A 66 13.29 -3.47 -2.31
C HIS A 66 12.48 -2.21 -1.97
N GLY A 67 11.27 -2.13 -2.53
CA GLY A 67 10.33 -1.04 -2.35
C GLY A 67 10.63 0.23 -3.12
N GLU A 68 11.74 0.30 -3.87
CA GLU A 68 12.07 1.47 -4.68
C GLU A 68 11.05 1.66 -5.80
N LEU A 69 10.66 0.57 -6.47
CA LEU A 69 9.64 0.60 -7.50
C LEU A 69 8.26 0.89 -6.91
N LEU A 70 7.91 0.29 -5.76
CA LEU A 70 6.65 0.60 -5.06
C LEU A 70 6.51 2.10 -4.77
N MET A 71 7.56 2.72 -4.20
CA MET A 71 7.56 4.15 -3.88
C MET A 71 7.39 5.02 -5.14
N ARG A 72 8.06 4.65 -6.24
CA ARG A 72 7.92 5.37 -7.52
C ARG A 72 6.52 5.23 -8.09
N ALA A 73 5.97 4.02 -8.11
CA ALA A 73 4.64 3.76 -8.63
C ALA A 73 3.55 4.48 -7.82
N VAL A 74 3.67 4.52 -6.48
CA VAL A 74 2.71 5.27 -5.64
C VAL A 74 2.78 6.77 -5.92
N ARG A 75 3.97 7.33 -6.16
CA ARG A 75 4.16 8.75 -6.50
C ARG A 75 3.60 9.12 -7.87
N ASP A 76 3.60 8.18 -8.82
CA ASP A 76 3.03 8.39 -10.15
C ASP A 76 1.48 8.37 -10.13
N ILE A 77 0.86 7.88 -9.05
CA ILE A 77 -0.60 7.95 -8.89
C ILE A 77 -0.98 9.35 -8.38
N ASP A 78 -1.75 10.08 -9.19
CA ASP A 78 -2.39 11.34 -8.77
C ASP A 78 -3.54 11.06 -7.79
N LEU A 79 -3.20 10.85 -6.52
CA LEU A 79 -4.15 10.69 -5.42
C LEU A 79 -4.77 12.01 -4.95
N HIS A 80 -4.30 13.14 -5.47
CA HIS A 80 -4.61 14.47 -4.94
C HIS A 80 -6.10 14.79 -5.01
N LYS A 81 -6.73 14.51 -6.16
CA LYS A 81 -8.17 14.77 -6.38
C LYS A 81 -9.06 13.97 -5.43
N GLU A 82 -8.65 12.74 -5.10
CA GLU A 82 -9.44 11.87 -4.25
C GLU A 82 -9.30 12.27 -2.79
N ILE A 83 -8.08 12.57 -2.33
CA ILE A 83 -7.82 13.04 -0.97
C ILE A 83 -8.50 14.38 -0.70
N GLN A 84 -8.48 15.31 -1.67
CA GLN A 84 -9.27 16.54 -1.57
C GLN A 84 -10.76 16.28 -1.41
N ALA A 85 -11.31 15.31 -2.15
CA ALA A 85 -12.73 14.93 -2.03
C ALA A 85 -13.07 14.30 -0.67
N LEU A 86 -12.08 13.80 0.08
CA LEU A 86 -12.25 13.30 1.45
C LEU A 86 -12.35 14.42 2.49
N GLY A 87 -12.15 15.68 2.10
CA GLY A 87 -11.86 16.75 3.06
C GLY A 87 -10.50 16.58 3.73
N GLY A 88 -9.62 15.74 3.17
CA GLY A 88 -8.22 15.69 3.56
C GLY A 88 -7.60 17.02 3.23
N VAL A 89 -7.43 17.87 4.24
CA VAL A 89 -6.52 19.01 4.11
C VAL A 89 -5.13 18.38 4.07
N PRO A 90 -4.27 18.66 3.07
CA PRO A 90 -2.86 18.34 3.16
C PRO A 90 -2.36 19.09 4.40
N THR A 91 -2.35 18.42 5.54
CA THR A 91 -1.87 19.02 6.79
C THR A 91 -0.40 19.24 6.54
N ALA A 92 -0.03 20.51 6.30
CA ALA A 92 1.33 20.95 6.45
C ALA A 92 1.75 20.50 7.85
N ALA A 93 2.53 19.41 7.90
CA ALA A 93 3.17 18.82 9.06
C ALA A 93 2.52 19.22 10.40
N THR A 94 1.40 18.60 10.77
CA THR A 94 0.98 18.69 12.18
C THR A 94 1.86 17.73 12.97
N SER A 95 2.90 18.30 13.56
CA SER A 95 3.70 17.70 14.62
C SER A 95 2.77 17.13 15.70
N ASN A 96 2.75 15.80 15.82
CA ASN A 96 2.62 15.02 17.05
C ASN A 96 2.03 13.63 16.72
N ASP A 97 2.90 12.73 16.30
CA ASP A 97 3.06 11.43 16.98
C ASP A 97 4.42 10.88 16.51
N GLU A 98 5.49 11.38 17.12
CA GLU A 98 6.77 10.66 17.15
C GLU A 98 6.61 9.41 18.03
N SER A 99 5.79 8.48 17.57
CA SER A 99 5.96 7.07 17.91
C SER A 99 6.60 6.42 16.68
N ASP A 100 7.81 6.88 16.37
CA ASP A 100 8.78 6.14 15.58
C ASP A 100 9.25 4.97 16.45
N ASP A 101 8.33 4.07 16.79
CA ASP A 101 8.68 2.76 17.33
C ASP A 101 9.27 1.96 16.16
N GLU A 102 10.54 2.23 15.86
CA GLU A 102 11.38 1.45 14.94
C GLU A 102 11.44 -0.06 15.31
N ASP A 103 10.85 -0.47 16.45
CA ASP A 103 10.84 -1.84 16.95
C ASP A 103 9.44 -2.44 17.23
N GLY A 104 8.35 -1.71 16.97
CA GLY A 104 6.98 -2.21 17.16
C GLY A 104 6.38 -2.92 15.92
N PRO A 105 5.54 -3.96 16.08
CA PRO A 105 4.73 -4.47 14.98
C PRO A 105 3.76 -3.37 14.51
N LEU A 106 4.01 -2.83 13.32
CA LEU A 106 3.12 -1.92 12.62
C LEU A 106 1.90 -2.73 12.15
N TRP A 107 0.97 -3.00 13.07
CA TRP A 107 -0.36 -3.53 12.76
C TRP A 107 -1.38 -2.56 13.34
N GLU A 108 -1.71 -1.54 12.56
CA GLU A 108 -2.87 -0.69 12.83
C GLU A 108 -3.91 -1.01 11.75
N PRO A 109 -4.97 -1.78 12.09
CA PRO A 109 -6.08 -1.99 11.17
C PRO A 109 -6.82 -0.66 11.02
N ALA A 110 -6.88 -0.15 9.79
CA ALA A 110 -7.72 0.99 9.49
C ALA A 110 -9.20 0.63 9.72
N THR A 111 -9.95 1.55 10.31
CA THR A 111 -11.40 1.42 10.46
C THR A 111 -12.03 1.71 9.11
N LEU A 112 -12.37 0.67 8.34
CA LEU A 112 -13.26 0.82 7.20
C LEU A 112 -14.67 1.06 7.73
N ASP A 113 -15.13 2.30 7.72
CA ASP A 113 -16.54 2.58 7.62
C ASP A 113 -16.95 2.58 6.14
N ASP A 114 -18.18 2.15 5.83
CA ASP A 114 -18.65 2.04 4.43
C ASP A 114 -18.61 3.38 3.66
N SER A 115 -18.52 4.50 4.40
CA SER A 115 -18.45 5.86 3.86
C SER A 115 -17.04 6.29 3.42
N ALA A 116 -15.98 5.60 3.86
CA ALA A 116 -14.59 5.91 3.54
C ALA A 116 -14.37 5.95 2.02
N PRO A 117 -14.12 7.11 1.38
CA PRO A 117 -14.08 7.17 -0.08
C PRO A 117 -12.78 6.59 -0.67
N PHE A 118 -11.71 6.48 0.14
CA PHE A 118 -10.43 5.88 -0.22
C PHE A 118 -9.92 4.97 0.91
N TYR A 119 -9.27 3.87 0.56
CA TYR A 119 -8.57 2.98 1.49
C TYR A 119 -7.24 2.51 0.89
N ALA A 120 -6.17 2.50 1.69
CA ALA A 120 -4.88 1.93 1.32
C ALA A 120 -4.52 0.75 2.22
N TRP A 121 -4.08 -0.34 1.59
CA TRP A 121 -3.52 -1.51 2.25
C TRP A 121 -2.08 -1.69 1.79
N ILE A 122 -1.13 -1.69 2.73
CA ILE A 122 0.30 -1.82 2.46
C ILE A 122 0.82 -3.07 3.18
N ALA A 123 1.48 -3.96 2.47
CA ALA A 123 2.21 -5.07 3.06
C ALA A 123 3.52 -5.30 2.30
N ALA A 124 4.64 -4.92 2.91
CA ALA A 124 5.95 -5.05 2.30
C ALA A 124 7.02 -5.22 3.39
N GLU A 125 8.30 -5.19 2.98
CA GLU A 125 9.42 -4.99 3.91
C GLU A 125 9.12 -3.81 4.86
N THR A 126 9.46 -3.95 6.14
CA THR A 126 9.02 -3.05 7.21
C THR A 126 9.37 -1.58 6.94
N LYS A 127 10.61 -1.29 6.54
CA LYS A 127 11.04 0.08 6.25
C LYS A 127 10.36 0.62 4.99
N VAL A 128 10.10 -0.23 4.00
CA VAL A 128 9.30 0.12 2.82
C VAL A 128 7.87 0.47 3.21
N ALA A 129 7.20 -0.38 3.99
CA ALA A 129 5.83 -0.17 4.45
C ALA A 129 5.70 1.13 5.27
N MET A 130 6.65 1.41 6.18
CA MET A 130 6.70 2.66 6.94
C MET A 130 6.88 3.89 6.03
N LYS A 131 7.78 3.82 5.05
CA LYS A 131 8.00 4.92 4.09
C LYS A 131 6.75 5.20 3.25
N LEU A 132 6.09 4.15 2.76
CA LEU A 132 4.85 4.25 1.98
C LEU A 132 3.73 4.89 2.80
N ARG A 133 3.51 4.42 4.04
CA ARG A 133 2.50 5.00 4.94
C ARG A 133 2.77 6.47 5.20
N ARG A 134 4.02 6.81 5.52
CA ARG A 134 4.43 8.21 5.78
C ARG A 134 4.15 9.09 4.56
N TYR A 135 4.45 8.61 3.35
CA TYR A 135 4.17 9.34 2.12
C TYR A 135 2.66 9.59 1.94
N LEU A 136 1.82 8.56 2.09
CA LEU A 136 0.37 8.70 1.93
C LEU A 136 -0.25 9.64 2.97
N VAL A 137 0.17 9.53 4.24
CA VAL A 137 -0.42 10.32 5.33
C VAL A 137 0.12 11.75 5.32
N ASN A 138 1.44 11.93 5.30
CA ASN A 138 2.05 13.24 5.53
C ASN A 138 2.17 14.07 4.26
N GLU A 139 2.53 13.44 3.13
CA GLU A 139 2.73 14.16 1.88
C GLU A 139 1.44 14.25 1.07
N CYS A 140 0.65 13.17 1.02
CA CYS A 140 -0.60 13.19 0.25
C CYS A 140 -1.79 13.73 1.07
N GLY A 141 -1.73 13.70 2.41
CA GLY A 141 -2.80 14.18 3.30
C GLY A 141 -3.92 13.17 3.57
N LEU A 142 -3.66 11.88 3.33
CA LEU A 142 -4.65 10.83 3.58
C LEU A 142 -4.81 10.60 5.10
N PRO A 143 -6.04 10.64 5.65
CA PRO A 143 -6.26 10.34 7.06
C PRO A 143 -5.72 8.96 7.43
N LYS A 144 -4.93 8.87 8.51
CA LYS A 144 -4.28 7.62 8.94
C LYS A 144 -5.25 6.45 9.17
N GLN A 145 -6.49 6.74 9.54
CA GLN A 145 -7.56 5.74 9.74
C GLN A 145 -8.01 5.03 8.45
N TYR A 146 -7.56 5.48 7.27
CA TYR A 146 -7.81 4.86 5.98
C TYR A 146 -6.58 4.15 5.41
N VAL A 147 -5.50 4.03 6.18
CA VAL A 147 -4.28 3.33 5.79
C VAL A 147 -4.02 2.18 6.73
N THR A 148 -4.16 0.95 6.25
CA THR A 148 -3.58 -0.23 6.90
C THR A 148 -2.18 -0.45 6.34
N SER A 149 -1.19 -0.60 7.21
CA SER A 149 0.18 -0.95 6.82
C SER A 149 0.71 -2.09 7.66
N MET A 150 1.43 -3.02 7.03
CA MET A 150 2.07 -4.17 7.64
C MET A 150 3.53 -4.27 7.21
N GLY A 151 4.44 -4.31 8.18
CA GLY A 151 5.81 -4.75 7.95
C GLY A 151 5.86 -6.28 7.95
N TYR A 152 5.90 -6.90 6.77
CA TYR A 152 5.79 -8.35 6.63
C TYR A 152 7.11 -9.07 6.90
N TRP A 153 8.24 -8.40 6.61
CA TRP A 153 9.59 -8.89 6.91
C TRP A 153 10.55 -7.71 7.13
N ARG A 154 11.78 -7.98 7.58
CA ARG A 154 12.84 -6.97 7.77
C ARG A 154 14.12 -7.41 7.07
N GLN A 155 14.68 -6.54 6.24
CA GLN A 155 15.97 -6.83 5.61
C GLN A 155 17.09 -6.89 6.67
N GLY A 156 17.80 -8.02 6.75
CA GLY A 156 18.92 -8.23 7.68
C GLY A 156 18.56 -8.88 9.03
N LYS A 157 17.28 -9.10 9.34
CA LYS A 157 16.86 -10.02 10.41
C LYS A 157 16.39 -11.33 9.75
N ALA A 158 17.27 -12.32 9.68
CA ALA A 158 16.83 -13.69 9.47
C ALA A 158 16.11 -14.13 10.76
N ASN A 159 14.92 -14.71 10.65
CA ASN A 159 14.32 -15.45 11.76
C ASN A 159 15.24 -16.66 12.02
N GLY A 160 16.11 -16.53 13.03
CA GLY A 160 16.85 -17.65 13.60
C GLY A 160 15.95 -18.51 14.48
#